data_AF-A0A251TV74-F1
#
_entry.id   AF-A0A251TV74-F1
#
_cell.length_a   1.000
_cell.length_b   1.000
_cell.length_c   1.000
_cell.angle_alpha   90.00
_cell.angle_beta   90.00
_cell.angle_gamma   90.00
#
_symmetry.space_group_name_H-M   'P 1'
#
loop_
_entity.id
_entity.type
_entity.pdbx_description
1 polymer ?
#
loop_
_entity_poly.entity_id
_entity_poly.type
_entity_poly.pdbx_seq_one_letter_code
_entity_poly.pdbx_strand_id
1 'polypeptide(L)'
;MTTQIGFLQGLIKERVYITRDLKASLTLVAVSGDDYGTYTSTSGSEQGLPPFISRVVNQMAQVLKLIHDTGVRRVLVTSLQPVGCLPRETVFSSYKQCNESRNTAASFHNQLLQQAVTTLNNNTKDSSFLILDIFSAFNTALKSKKDFRGIILDHSHLCLSSTFRCSNAQTVLASLAYVMSKKPNPLSCICIPLFLVAYTCKLVYFLSN
;
A
#
# COMPACT_ATOMS: atom_id res chain seq x y z
N MET A 1 -2.61 10.97 2.50
CA MET A 1 -1.88 11.13 1.21
C MET A 1 -1.61 12.57 0.75
N THR A 2 -2.48 13.56 0.98
CA THR A 2 -2.35 14.92 0.40
C THR A 2 -1.02 15.62 0.74
N THR A 3 -0.53 15.49 1.98
CA THR A 3 0.75 16.07 2.43
C THR A 3 1.95 15.54 1.64
N GLN A 4 2.00 14.23 1.40
CA GLN A 4 3.12 13.61 0.68
C GLN A 4 3.16 14.07 -0.78
N ILE A 5 2.00 14.28 -1.41
CA ILE A 5 1.93 14.79 -2.79
C ILE A 5 2.38 16.25 -2.85
N GLY A 6 1.95 17.07 -1.88
CA GLY A 6 2.42 18.45 -1.76
C GLY A 6 3.94 18.52 -1.65
N PHE A 7 4.56 17.61 -0.89
CA PHE A 7 6.01 17.49 -0.81
C PHE A 7 6.65 17.14 -2.17
N LEU A 8 6.12 16.13 -2.89
CA LEU A 8 6.61 15.80 -4.23
C LEU A 8 6.51 17.00 -5.19
N GLN A 9 5.39 17.72 -5.16
CA GLN A 9 5.18 18.92 -5.99
C GLN A 9 6.19 20.02 -5.65
N GLY A 10 6.54 20.18 -4.37
CA GLY A 10 7.62 21.07 -3.92
C GLY A 10 8.97 20.70 -4.56
N LEU A 11 9.35 19.43 -4.51
CA LEU A 11 10.60 18.95 -5.12
C LEU A 11 10.64 19.14 -6.65
N ILE A 12 9.49 19.00 -7.33
CA ILE A 12 9.38 19.29 -8.77
C ILE A 12 9.56 20.78 -9.03
N LYS A 13 8.94 21.64 -8.21
CA LYS A 13 9.05 23.11 -8.32
C LYS A 13 10.50 23.58 -8.10
N GLU A 14 11.21 22.98 -7.16
CA GLU A 14 12.62 23.23 -6.86
C GLU A 14 13.58 22.59 -7.88
N ARG A 15 13.06 21.90 -8.91
CA ARG A 15 13.81 21.19 -9.95
C ARG A 15 14.76 20.10 -9.45
N VAL A 16 14.47 19.55 -8.27
CA VAL A 16 15.14 18.32 -7.78
C VAL A 16 14.78 17.13 -8.68
N TYR A 17 13.54 17.11 -9.20
CA TYR A 17 13.10 16.17 -10.23
C TYR A 17 12.68 16.92 -11.48
N ILE A 18 13.31 16.60 -12.61
CA ILE A 18 12.95 17.13 -13.92
C ILE A 18 12.01 16.19 -14.68
N THR A 19 11.36 16.67 -15.73
CA THR A 19 10.39 15.90 -16.53
C THR A 19 10.92 14.55 -17.02
N ARG A 20 12.22 14.49 -17.38
CA ARG A 20 12.87 13.23 -17.78
C ARG A 20 12.87 12.20 -16.65
N ASP A 21 13.17 12.64 -15.42
CA ASP A 21 13.20 11.77 -14.25
C ASP A 21 11.81 11.18 -13.97
N LEU A 22 10.79 12.03 -13.99
CA LEU A 22 9.41 11.62 -13.71
C LEU A 22 8.89 10.62 -14.75
N LYS A 23 9.14 10.87 -16.04
CA LYS A 23 8.77 9.95 -17.12
C LYS A 23 9.47 8.59 -17.03
N ALA A 24 10.72 8.58 -16.55
CA ALA A 24 11.50 7.35 -16.38
C ALA A 24 11.19 6.61 -15.07
N SER A 25 10.60 7.30 -14.08
CA SER A 25 10.33 6.76 -12.75
C SER A 25 9.22 5.71 -12.72
N LEU A 26 9.23 4.96 -11.61
CA LEU A 26 8.16 4.08 -11.18
C LEU A 26 7.70 4.58 -9.81
N THR A 27 6.44 4.96 -9.68
CA THR A 27 5.87 5.42 -8.41
C THR A 27 5.06 4.31 -7.78
N LEU A 28 5.19 4.12 -6.48
CA LEU A 28 4.43 3.14 -5.71
C LEU A 28 3.53 3.84 -4.69
N VAL A 29 2.24 3.63 -4.83
CA VAL A 29 1.21 4.08 -3.90
C VAL A 29 0.80 2.89 -3.04
N ALA A 30 1.17 2.94 -1.76
CA ALA A 30 0.83 1.92 -0.79
C ALA A 30 -0.48 2.27 -0.08
N VAL A 31 -1.48 1.43 -0.30
CA VAL A 31 -2.74 1.47 0.44
C VAL A 31 -2.52 0.84 1.81
N SER A 32 -2.97 1.51 2.87
CA SER A 32 -2.88 1.02 4.25
C SER A 32 -4.28 0.80 4.84
N GLY A 33 -4.34 0.03 5.94
CA GLY A 33 -5.58 -0.20 6.69
C GLY A 33 -5.89 0.87 7.73
N ASP A 34 -5.18 2.00 7.74
CA ASP A 34 -5.28 3.00 8.81
C ASP A 34 -6.63 3.75 8.78
N ASP A 35 -7.13 4.08 7.58
CA ASP A 35 -8.48 4.60 7.37
C ASP A 35 -9.56 3.74 8.04
N TYR A 36 -9.45 2.41 7.88
CA TYR A 36 -10.39 1.42 8.40
C TYR A 36 -10.27 1.21 9.91
N GLY A 37 -9.04 1.21 10.40
CA GLY A 37 -8.74 1.17 11.83
C GLY A 37 -9.29 2.41 12.54
N THR A 38 -9.20 3.58 11.90
CA THR A 38 -9.74 4.86 12.38
C THR A 38 -11.26 4.84 12.38
N TYR A 39 -11.87 4.47 11.24
CA TYR A 39 -13.32 4.33 11.11
C TYR A 39 -13.93 3.47 12.23
N THR A 40 -13.27 2.34 12.53
CA THR A 40 -13.69 1.44 13.60
C THR A 40 -13.51 2.06 14.99
N SER A 41 -12.39 2.74 15.26
CA SER A 41 -12.17 3.37 16.57
C SER A 41 -13.07 4.58 16.85
N THR A 42 -13.57 5.25 15.82
CA THR A 42 -14.49 6.39 15.97
C THR A 42 -15.96 5.96 15.89
N SER A 43 -16.26 4.71 16.26
CA SER A 43 -17.62 4.15 16.30
C SER A 43 -18.37 4.23 14.97
N GLY A 44 -17.67 4.08 13.84
CA GLY A 44 -18.29 3.96 12.53
C GLY A 44 -19.24 2.76 12.45
N SER A 45 -20.42 2.95 11.83
CA SER A 45 -21.44 1.91 11.73
C SER A 45 -21.16 0.92 10.60
N GLU A 46 -21.68 -0.29 10.70
CA GLU A 46 -21.56 -1.27 9.61
C GLU A 46 -22.26 -0.79 8.33
N GLN A 47 -23.40 -0.11 8.48
CA GLN A 47 -24.17 0.46 7.37
C GLN A 47 -23.41 1.62 6.69
N GLY A 48 -22.60 2.36 7.43
CA GLY A 48 -21.79 3.47 6.91
C GLY A 48 -20.47 3.02 6.29
N LEU A 49 -20.07 1.76 6.47
CA LEU A 49 -18.79 1.26 5.98
C LEU A 49 -18.72 1.21 4.44
N PRO A 50 -19.71 0.70 3.69
CA PRO A 50 -19.66 0.73 2.23
C PRO A 50 -19.50 2.13 1.62
N PRO A 51 -20.29 3.17 1.98
CA PRO A 51 -20.09 4.51 1.43
C PRO A 51 -18.76 5.16 1.89
N PHE A 52 -18.24 4.77 3.07
CA PHE A 52 -16.90 5.17 3.49
C PHE A 52 -15.82 4.56 2.59
N ILE A 53 -15.89 3.26 2.29
CA ILE A 53 -14.96 2.57 1.38
C ILE A 53 -14.93 3.24 0.01
N SER A 54 -16.11 3.52 -0.55
CA SER A 54 -16.22 4.23 -1.83
C SER A 54 -15.52 5.59 -1.80
N ARG A 55 -15.64 6.32 -0.68
CA ARG A 55 -14.97 7.62 -0.49
C ARG A 55 -13.45 7.48 -0.48
N VAL A 56 -12.92 6.51 0.28
CA VAL A 56 -11.48 6.23 0.34
C VAL A 56 -10.95 5.91 -1.06
N VAL A 57 -11.61 5.00 -1.80
CA VAL A 57 -11.19 4.63 -3.15
C VAL A 57 -11.26 5.80 -4.13
N ASN A 58 -12.31 6.63 -4.05
CA ASN A 58 -12.41 7.83 -4.88
C ASN A 58 -11.27 8.83 -4.61
N GLN A 59 -10.89 9.02 -3.34
CA GLN A 59 -9.74 9.85 -2.97
C GLN A 59 -8.43 9.28 -3.51
N MET A 60 -8.23 7.96 -3.41
CA MET A 60 -7.06 7.31 -4.01
C MET A 60 -7.00 7.48 -5.53
N ALA A 61 -8.13 7.34 -6.24
CA ALA A 61 -8.18 7.55 -7.68
C ALA A 61 -7.75 8.97 -8.07
N GLN A 62 -8.16 9.98 -7.29
CA GLN A 62 -7.71 11.37 -7.47
C GLN A 62 -6.21 11.52 -7.23
N VAL A 63 -5.68 10.87 -6.20
CA VAL A 63 -4.22 10.86 -5.91
C VAL A 63 -3.44 10.22 -7.05
N LEU A 64 -3.87 9.06 -7.54
CA LEU A 64 -3.23 8.36 -8.65
C LEU A 64 -3.20 9.23 -9.90
N LYS A 65 -4.33 9.86 -10.23
CA LYS A 65 -4.42 10.81 -11.33
C LYS A 65 -3.45 11.98 -11.14
N LEU A 66 -3.43 12.59 -9.95
CA LEU A 66 -2.55 13.72 -9.66
C LEU A 66 -1.06 13.36 -9.82
N ILE A 67 -0.66 12.18 -9.36
CA ILE A 67 0.72 11.66 -9.56
C ILE A 67 1.02 11.54 -11.05
N HIS A 68 0.13 10.94 -11.84
CA HIS A 68 0.32 10.81 -13.27
C HIS A 68 0.41 12.18 -13.97
N ASP A 69 -0.43 13.14 -13.57
CA ASP A 69 -0.47 14.49 -14.14
C ASP A 69 0.80 15.30 -13.85
N THR A 70 1.61 14.90 -12.87
CA THR A 70 2.97 15.48 -12.67
C THR A 70 3.99 15.05 -13.73
N GLY A 71 3.66 14.05 -14.57
CA GLY A 71 4.52 13.51 -15.62
C GLY A 71 5.03 12.10 -15.37
N VAL A 72 4.64 11.47 -14.25
CA VAL A 72 4.91 10.06 -13.96
C VAL A 72 4.10 9.19 -14.92
N ARG A 73 4.76 8.20 -15.55
CA ARG A 73 4.13 7.31 -16.54
C ARG A 73 3.86 5.89 -16.05
N ARG A 74 4.47 5.49 -14.93
CA ARG A 74 4.32 4.15 -14.37
C ARG A 74 3.99 4.27 -12.89
N VAL A 75 2.76 3.93 -12.54
CA VAL A 75 2.25 3.99 -11.18
C VAL A 75 1.79 2.60 -10.75
N LEU A 76 2.45 2.04 -9.76
CA LEU A 76 2.00 0.87 -9.03
C LEU A 76 1.14 1.33 -7.86
N VAL A 77 0.02 0.66 -7.64
CA VAL A 77 -0.81 0.83 -6.44
C VAL A 77 -1.02 -0.53 -5.80
N THR A 78 -0.81 -0.66 -4.50
CA THR A 78 -1.07 -1.93 -3.83
C THR A 78 -2.57 -2.15 -3.64
N SER A 79 -3.04 -3.40 -3.71
CA SER A 79 -4.33 -3.74 -3.10
C SER A 79 -4.26 -3.53 -1.59
N LEU A 80 -5.41 -3.37 -0.92
CA LEU A 80 -5.49 -3.39 0.53
C LEU A 80 -5.26 -4.82 1.02
N GLN A 81 -4.32 -5.00 1.95
CA GLN A 81 -4.02 -6.28 2.59
C GLN A 81 -5.25 -6.85 3.34
N PRO A 82 -5.30 -8.15 3.71
CA PRO A 82 -6.38 -8.68 4.54
C PRO A 82 -6.34 -8.05 5.94
N VAL A 83 -7.03 -6.91 6.10
CA VAL A 83 -6.96 -6.10 7.33
C VAL A 83 -7.51 -6.85 8.54
N GLY A 84 -8.38 -7.83 8.33
CA GLY A 84 -8.87 -8.74 9.37
C GLY A 84 -7.79 -9.67 9.94
N CYS A 85 -6.66 -9.82 9.26
CA CYS A 85 -5.53 -10.61 9.73
C CYS A 85 -4.46 -9.77 10.45
N LEU A 86 -4.66 -8.47 10.60
CA LEU A 86 -3.72 -7.61 11.33
C LEU A 86 -3.75 -7.92 12.84
N PRO A 87 -2.64 -7.73 13.59
CA PRO A 87 -2.58 -8.03 15.03
C PRO A 87 -3.69 -7.37 15.86
N ARG A 88 -4.12 -6.16 15.47
CA ARG A 88 -5.24 -5.44 16.12
C ARG A 88 -6.58 -6.16 16.00
N GLU A 89 -6.79 -6.91 14.92
CA GLU A 89 -8.03 -7.67 14.69
C GLU A 89 -7.91 -9.11 15.24
N THR A 90 -6.73 -9.73 15.13
CA THR A 90 -6.54 -11.13 15.54
C THR A 90 -6.30 -11.30 17.04
N VAL A 91 -6.00 -10.23 17.79
CA VAL A 91 -5.89 -10.27 19.26
C VAL A 91 -7.15 -10.86 19.93
N PHE A 92 -8.34 -10.58 19.37
CA PHE A 92 -9.62 -11.11 19.87
C PHE A 92 -9.77 -12.63 19.72
N SER A 93 -8.97 -13.25 18.84
CA SER A 93 -8.91 -14.70 18.65
C SER A 93 -7.63 -15.32 19.22
N SER A 94 -6.89 -14.60 20.07
CA SER A 94 -5.54 -15.01 20.52
C SER A 94 -4.59 -15.30 19.34
N TYR A 95 -4.66 -14.47 18.30
CA TYR A 95 -3.87 -14.56 17.07
C TYR A 95 -4.11 -15.83 16.24
N LYS A 96 -5.24 -16.54 16.45
CA LYS A 96 -5.53 -17.82 15.77
C LYS A 96 -6.33 -17.66 14.48
N GLN A 97 -7.16 -16.63 14.37
CA GLN A 97 -8.12 -16.45 13.30
C GLN A 97 -8.20 -15.00 12.87
N CYS A 98 -8.35 -14.78 11.55
CA CYS A 98 -8.64 -13.48 10.98
C CYS A 98 -10.11 -13.10 11.21
N ASN A 99 -10.38 -11.80 11.26
CA ASN A 99 -11.73 -11.27 11.22
C ASN A 99 -12.24 -11.26 9.76
N GLU A 100 -13.08 -12.22 9.40
CA GLU A 100 -13.54 -12.37 8.01
C GLU A 100 -14.42 -11.21 7.54
N SER A 101 -15.24 -10.61 8.41
CA SER A 101 -16.03 -9.42 8.05
C SER A 101 -15.13 -8.25 7.60
N ARG A 102 -13.99 -8.08 8.29
CA ARG A 102 -12.97 -7.09 7.91
C ARG A 102 -12.26 -7.44 6.60
N ASN A 103 -12.00 -8.73 6.34
CA ASN A 103 -11.43 -9.18 5.07
C ASN A 103 -12.42 -9.02 3.90
N THR A 104 -13.72 -9.17 4.14
CA THR A 104 -14.78 -8.86 3.16
C THR A 104 -14.77 -7.37 2.82
N ALA A 105 -14.66 -6.49 3.82
CA ALA A 105 -14.52 -5.05 3.58
C ALA A 105 -13.25 -4.71 2.76
N ALA A 106 -12.12 -5.37 3.04
CA ALA A 106 -10.91 -5.21 2.24
C ALA A 106 -11.07 -5.71 0.79
N SER A 107 -11.75 -6.84 0.60
CA SER A 107 -12.07 -7.35 -0.73
C SER A 107 -12.95 -6.37 -1.52
N PHE A 108 -13.95 -5.76 -0.85
CA PHE A 108 -14.81 -4.75 -1.47
C PHE A 108 -14.02 -3.50 -1.87
N HIS A 109 -13.11 -3.02 -1.02
CA HIS A 109 -12.17 -1.96 -1.39
C HIS A 109 -11.37 -2.32 -2.65
N ASN A 110 -10.80 -3.53 -2.69
CA ASN A 110 -9.96 -3.99 -3.80
C ASN A 110 -10.74 -4.08 -5.11
N GLN A 111 -12.00 -4.48 -5.05
CA GLN A 111 -12.89 -4.48 -6.21
C GLN A 111 -13.12 -3.06 -6.74
N LEU A 112 -13.42 -2.09 -5.87
CA LEU A 112 -13.60 -0.70 -6.28
C LEU A 112 -12.29 -0.08 -6.79
N LEU A 113 -11.14 -0.40 -6.17
CA LEU A 113 -9.83 0.04 -6.63
C LEU A 113 -9.54 -0.48 -8.04
N GLN A 114 -9.85 -1.75 -8.32
CA GLN A 114 -9.72 -2.32 -9.66
C GLN A 114 -10.56 -1.56 -10.69
N GLN A 115 -11.80 -1.22 -10.35
CA GLN A 115 -12.67 -0.41 -11.21
C GLN A 115 -12.07 0.97 -11.46
N ALA A 116 -11.62 1.66 -10.41
CA ALA A 116 -11.01 2.98 -10.51
C ALA A 116 -9.74 2.98 -11.38
N VAL A 117 -8.86 1.99 -11.21
CA VAL A 117 -7.65 1.82 -12.02
C VAL A 117 -7.98 1.54 -13.48
N THR A 118 -8.98 0.68 -13.75
CA THR A 118 -9.47 0.45 -15.12
C THR A 118 -9.96 1.75 -15.75
N THR A 119 -10.76 2.54 -15.03
CA THR A 119 -11.23 3.85 -15.51
C THR A 119 -10.08 4.82 -15.77
N LEU A 120 -9.06 4.87 -14.90
CA LEU A 120 -7.88 5.72 -15.11
C LEU A 120 -7.08 5.28 -16.34
N ASN A 121 -6.88 3.98 -16.54
CA ASN A 121 -6.18 3.45 -17.72
C ASN A 121 -6.95 3.70 -19.02
N ASN A 122 -8.28 3.64 -19.01
CA ASN A 122 -9.09 3.98 -20.18
C ASN A 122 -9.00 5.48 -20.55
N ASN A 123 -8.72 6.33 -19.57
CA ASN A 123 -8.60 7.78 -19.75
C ASN A 123 -7.15 8.27 -19.92
N THR A 124 -6.16 7.36 -19.89
CA THR A 124 -4.74 7.70 -20.06
C THR A 124 -4.15 6.91 -21.21
N LYS A 125 -3.15 7.51 -21.88
CA LYS A 125 -2.38 6.76 -22.88
C LYS A 125 -1.43 5.81 -22.13
N ASP A 126 -1.22 4.62 -22.70
CA ASP A 126 -0.19 3.64 -22.28
C ASP A 126 -0.45 2.80 -21.01
N SER A 127 -1.69 2.69 -20.51
CA SER A 127 -2.03 1.88 -19.32
C SER A 127 -1.07 2.14 -18.14
N SER A 128 -1.02 3.41 -17.71
CA SER A 128 -0.01 3.92 -16.76
C SER A 128 -0.14 3.35 -15.33
N PHE A 129 -1.24 2.69 -15.00
CA PHE A 129 -1.55 2.22 -13.64
C PHE A 129 -1.62 0.70 -13.56
N LEU A 130 -0.93 0.10 -12.59
CA LEU A 130 -0.96 -1.33 -12.31
C LEU A 130 -1.22 -1.60 -10.83
N ILE A 131 -2.10 -2.56 -10.55
CA ILE A 131 -2.36 -3.02 -9.19
C ILE A 131 -1.35 -4.11 -8.81
N LEU A 132 -0.66 -3.92 -7.69
CA LEU A 132 0.12 -4.95 -7.02
C LEU A 132 -0.78 -5.68 -6.01
N ASP A 133 -1.17 -6.91 -6.33
CA ASP A 133 -2.07 -7.69 -5.48
C ASP A 133 -1.37 -8.27 -4.24
N ILE A 134 -1.20 -7.42 -3.23
CA ILE A 134 -0.63 -7.83 -1.95
C ILE A 134 -1.64 -8.65 -1.12
N PHE A 135 -2.95 -8.47 -1.31
CA PHE A 135 -3.99 -9.24 -0.60
C PHE A 135 -3.82 -10.74 -0.82
N SER A 136 -3.69 -11.18 -2.07
CA SER A 136 -3.46 -12.59 -2.40
C SER A 136 -2.10 -13.09 -1.92
N ALA A 137 -1.06 -12.23 -2.00
CA ALA A 137 0.27 -12.56 -1.49
C ALA A 137 0.26 -12.84 0.02
N PHE A 138 -0.40 -11.99 0.81
CA PHE A 138 -0.60 -12.19 2.24
C PHE A 138 -1.36 -13.48 2.55
N ASN A 139 -2.48 -13.72 1.87
CA ASN A 139 -3.27 -14.93 2.10
C ASN A 139 -2.48 -16.20 1.76
N THR A 140 -1.65 -16.16 0.72
CA THR A 140 -0.75 -17.28 0.38
C THR A 140 0.27 -17.50 1.48
N ALA A 141 0.93 -16.43 1.94
CA ALA A 141 1.91 -16.47 3.03
C ALA A 141 1.32 -17.04 4.33
N LEU A 142 0.11 -16.62 4.70
CA LEU A 142 -0.58 -17.09 5.91
C LEU A 142 -0.97 -18.58 5.82
N LYS A 143 -1.31 -19.08 4.62
CA LYS A 143 -1.65 -20.50 4.40
C LYS A 143 -0.42 -21.39 4.34
N SER A 144 0.70 -20.89 3.81
CA SER A 144 1.96 -21.63 3.71
C SER A 144 2.71 -21.66 5.05
N LYS A 145 2.17 -22.37 6.06
CA LYS A 145 2.82 -22.56 7.39
C LYS A 145 4.21 -23.23 7.35
N LYS A 146 4.80 -23.52 6.17
CA LYS A 146 5.99 -24.39 6.03
C LYS A 146 7.18 -23.83 5.24
N ASP A 147 7.12 -22.64 4.65
CA ASP A 147 8.21 -22.20 3.74
C ASP A 147 8.74 -20.78 3.97
N PHE A 148 8.45 -20.17 5.13
CA PHE A 148 9.16 -18.97 5.58
C PHE A 148 10.53 -19.34 6.17
N ARG A 149 11.47 -19.77 5.32
CA ARG A 149 12.90 -19.82 5.68
C ARG A 149 13.65 -18.51 5.40
N GLY A 150 12.95 -17.45 4.98
CA GLY A 150 13.56 -16.18 4.55
C GLY A 150 13.33 -14.98 5.48
N ILE A 151 12.22 -14.92 6.22
CA ILE A 151 11.99 -13.89 7.25
C ILE A 151 11.12 -14.54 8.34
N ILE A 152 11.77 -15.20 9.29
CA ILE A 152 11.18 -15.35 10.62
C ILE A 152 11.42 -13.99 11.29
N LEU A 153 10.47 -13.05 11.13
CA LEU A 153 10.27 -12.11 12.22
C LEU A 153 9.62 -12.97 13.29
N ASP A 154 10.38 -13.33 14.31
CA ASP A 154 9.83 -13.96 15.49
C ASP A 154 8.68 -13.06 15.99
N HIS A 155 7.45 -13.52 15.76
CA HIS A 155 6.22 -12.77 15.99
C HIS A 155 6.01 -12.48 17.49
N SER A 156 6.90 -12.98 18.35
CA SER A 156 6.91 -12.72 19.78
C SER A 156 7.73 -11.49 20.19
N HIS A 157 8.53 -10.85 19.32
CA HIS A 157 9.41 -9.77 19.81
C HIS A 157 9.32 -8.42 19.07
N LEU A 158 8.66 -8.35 17.91
CA LEU A 158 8.57 -7.08 17.15
C LEU A 158 7.34 -6.22 17.43
N CYS A 159 6.31 -6.75 18.11
CA CYS A 159 5.14 -5.96 18.53
C CYS A 159 4.89 -6.01 20.07
N LEU A 160 5.88 -6.44 20.87
CA LEU A 160 5.73 -6.60 22.33
C LEU A 160 6.21 -5.40 23.16
N SER A 161 6.73 -4.34 22.53
CA SER A 161 6.96 -3.07 23.23
C SER A 161 5.71 -2.20 23.14
N SER A 162 5.12 -1.89 24.30
CA SER A 162 3.99 -0.96 24.49
C SER A 162 4.21 0.45 23.91
N THR A 163 5.39 0.73 23.36
CA THR A 163 5.79 2.00 22.75
C THR A 163 5.85 1.97 21.22
N PHE A 164 5.87 0.81 20.55
CA PHE A 164 5.95 0.72 19.10
C PHE A 164 4.62 0.28 18.48
N ARG A 165 3.93 1.23 17.84
CA ARG A 165 2.82 0.92 16.93
C ARG A 165 3.40 0.17 15.73
N CYS A 166 3.08 -1.11 15.58
CA CYS A 166 3.36 -1.84 14.34
C CYS A 166 2.59 -1.14 13.22
N SER A 167 3.27 -0.28 12.46
CA SER A 167 2.67 0.51 11.40
C SER A 167 2.41 -0.39 10.19
N ASN A 168 1.26 -0.21 9.54
CA ASN A 168 0.91 -0.95 8.32
C ASN A 168 1.95 -0.76 7.18
N ALA A 169 2.72 0.32 7.24
CA ALA A 169 3.83 0.60 6.32
C ALA A 169 4.96 -0.43 6.40
N GLN A 170 5.32 -0.92 7.60
CA GLN A 170 6.36 -1.96 7.74
C GLN A 170 5.94 -3.30 7.13
N THR A 171 4.66 -3.64 7.22
CA THR A 171 4.11 -4.85 6.61
C THR A 171 4.10 -4.76 5.09
N VAL A 172 3.71 -3.61 4.52
CA VAL A 172 3.74 -3.38 3.07
C VAL A 172 5.17 -3.41 2.52
N LEU A 173 6.13 -2.80 3.21
CA LEU A 173 7.56 -2.84 2.83
C LEU A 173 8.13 -4.26 2.94
N ALA A 174 7.77 -5.03 3.97
CA ALA A 174 8.17 -6.44 4.09
C ALA A 174 7.57 -7.32 2.97
N SER A 175 6.31 -7.09 2.58
CA SER A 175 5.67 -7.77 1.46
C SER A 175 6.27 -7.41 0.11
N LEU A 176 6.60 -6.13 -0.10
CA LEU A 176 7.33 -5.68 -1.28
C LEU A 176 8.72 -6.30 -1.34
N ALA A 177 9.45 -6.32 -0.22
CA ALA A 177 10.75 -6.99 -0.14
C ALA A 177 10.65 -8.49 -0.47
N TYR A 178 9.62 -9.18 0.02
CA TYR A 178 9.35 -10.59 -0.30
C TYR A 178 9.04 -10.81 -1.80
N VAL A 179 8.16 -10.00 -2.40
CA VAL A 179 7.81 -10.10 -3.83
C VAL A 179 9.03 -9.80 -4.72
N MET A 180 9.84 -8.81 -4.33
CA MET A 180 11.06 -8.42 -5.04
C MET A 180 12.18 -9.47 -4.91
N SER A 181 12.26 -10.18 -3.78
CA SER A 181 13.28 -11.22 -3.51
C SER A 181 13.11 -12.50 -4.34
N LYS A 182 11.97 -12.71 -5.00
CA LYS A 182 11.70 -13.93 -5.81
C LYS A 182 12.07 -13.80 -7.30
N LYS A 183 12.64 -12.68 -7.77
CA LYS A 183 13.13 -12.54 -9.16
C LYS A 183 14.66 -12.72 -9.26
N PRO A 184 15.19 -13.43 -10.29
CA PRO A 184 16.61 -13.80 -10.36
C PRO A 184 17.56 -12.71 -10.89
N ASN A 185 17.12 -11.45 -11.01
CA ASN A 185 17.96 -10.36 -11.52
C ASN A 185 18.04 -9.23 -10.49
N PRO A 186 19.25 -8.76 -10.12
CA PRO A 186 19.44 -7.79 -9.05
C PRO A 186 19.13 -6.39 -9.59
N LEU A 187 17.85 -6.00 -9.55
CA LEU A 187 17.50 -4.58 -9.53
C LEU A 187 17.33 -4.21 -8.07
N SER A 188 18.39 -3.61 -7.52
CA SER A 188 18.47 -3.06 -6.18
C SER A 188 17.35 -2.04 -5.97
N CYS A 189 16.30 -2.43 -5.24
CA CYS A 189 15.27 -1.53 -4.74
C CYS A 189 15.42 -1.39 -3.24
N ILE A 190 15.87 -0.21 -2.82
CA ILE A 190 15.99 0.18 -1.42
C ILE A 190 14.66 0.82 -1.00
N CYS A 191 14.05 0.25 0.03
CA CYS A 191 12.88 0.80 0.72
C CYS A 191 13.35 1.85 1.74
N ILE A 192 12.93 3.11 1.63
CA ILE A 192 13.29 4.16 2.60
C ILE A 192 12.00 4.83 3.11
N PRO A 193 11.69 4.71 4.41
CA PRO A 193 10.66 5.52 5.04
C PRO A 193 11.26 6.91 5.32
N LEU A 194 10.70 7.95 4.69
CA LEU A 194 11.10 9.36 4.85
C LEU A 194 12.59 9.65 4.56
N PHE A 195 12.86 10.20 3.38
CA PHE A 195 14.12 10.87 2.98
C PHE A 195 15.41 10.04 2.95
N LEU A 196 15.90 9.72 1.74
CA LEU A 196 17.12 10.31 1.14
C LEU A 196 17.40 9.67 -0.22
N VAL A 197 17.95 10.49 -1.12
CA VAL A 197 18.20 10.27 -2.55
C VAL A 197 19.40 9.35 -2.78
N ALA A 198 19.34 8.41 -3.74
CA ALA A 198 20.45 8.09 -4.66
C ALA A 198 20.17 6.97 -5.69
N TYR A 199 20.12 7.40 -6.96
CA TYR A 199 20.61 6.80 -8.22
C TYR A 199 20.14 5.39 -8.68
N THR A 200 19.48 5.40 -9.86
CA THR A 200 19.06 4.31 -10.78
C THR A 200 17.72 3.60 -10.59
N CYS A 201 16.99 3.78 -9.49
CA CYS A 201 15.55 3.46 -9.45
C CYS A 201 14.85 4.41 -8.46
N LYS A 202 14.32 5.54 -8.95
CA LYS A 202 13.62 6.53 -8.11
C LYS A 202 12.20 6.01 -7.81
N LEU A 203 12.06 5.23 -6.74
CA LEU A 203 10.79 4.75 -6.21
C LEU A 203 10.23 5.78 -5.24
N VAL A 204 9.12 6.42 -5.58
CA VAL A 204 8.43 7.37 -4.70
C VAL A 204 7.30 6.62 -3.99
N TYR A 205 7.27 6.69 -2.66
CA TYR A 205 6.29 6.00 -1.81
C TYR A 205 5.23 6.95 -1.27
N PHE A 206 3.96 6.54 -1.35
CA PHE A 206 2.84 7.22 -0.72
C PHE A 206 2.09 6.27 0.22
N LEU A 207 1.71 6.72 1.41
CA LEU A 207 0.89 5.98 2.38
C LEU A 207 -0.49 6.63 2.53
N SER A 208 -1.54 5.80 2.55
CA SER A 208 -2.87 6.22 3.01
C SER A 208 -2.80 6.60 4.48
N ASN A 209 -3.54 7.64 4.88
CA ASN A 209 -3.61 8.09 6.27
C ASN A 209 -4.91 7.58 6.88
#